data_AF-A0A942MJC3-F1
#
_entry.id   AF-A0A942MJC3-F1
#
_cell.length_a   1.000
_cell.length_b   1.000
_cell.length_c   1.000
_cell.angle_alpha   90.00
_cell.angle_beta   90.00
_cell.angle_gamma   90.00
#
_symmetry.space_group_name_H-M   'P 1'
#
loop_
_entity.id
_entity.type
_entity.pdbx_description
1 polymer ?
#
loop_
_entity_poly.entity_id
_entity_poly.type
_entity_poly.pdbx_seq_one_letter_code
_entity_poly.pdbx_strand_id
1 'polypeptide(L)'
;MAYISTYEEIPDFCEAATLEEVRGHEYILTPGRYVGLEVGEEDSEPFEDKMQRLTGELAEQFAKPRELEERIRKNLGVDRV
;
A
#
# COMPACT_ATOMS: atom_id res chain seq x y z
N MET A 1 -15.58 7.74 40.46
CA MET A 1 -16.08 6.96 39.31
C MET A 1 -14.89 6.23 38.72
N ALA A 2 -14.84 4.90 38.86
CA ALA A 2 -13.74 4.11 38.30
C ALA A 2 -14.01 3.89 36.81
N TYR A 3 -13.12 4.39 35.95
CA TYR A 3 -13.16 4.10 34.52
C TYR A 3 -12.55 2.70 34.34
N ILE A 4 -13.40 1.67 34.29
CA ILE A 4 -12.98 0.35 33.83
C ILE A 4 -13.00 0.42 32.31
N SER A 5 -11.81 0.59 31.72
CA SER A 5 -11.62 0.36 30.29
C SER A 5 -11.65 -1.14 30.07
N THR A 6 -12.73 -1.67 29.51
CA THR A 6 -12.80 -3.05 29.05
C THR A 6 -11.91 -3.20 27.82
N TYR A 7 -11.20 -4.33 27.72
CA TYR A 7 -10.47 -4.68 26.51
C TYR A 7 -11.47 -4.90 25.37
N GLU A 8 -11.12 -4.39 24.18
CA GLU A 8 -11.88 -4.55 22.95
C GLU A 8 -10.88 -4.80 21.82
N GLU A 9 -11.22 -5.71 20.92
CA GLU A 9 -10.42 -5.96 19.71
C GLU A 9 -10.75 -4.88 18.68
N ILE A 10 -9.71 -4.27 18.10
CA ILE A 10 -9.83 -3.16 17.17
C ILE A 10 -8.97 -3.52 15.95
N PRO A 11 -9.57 -3.68 14.75
CA PRO A 11 -8.83 -3.93 13.51
C PRO A 11 -7.71 -2.91 13.32
N ASP A 12 -6.57 -3.38 12.82
CA ASP A 12 -5.32 -2.62 12.63
C ASP A 12 -4.69 -2.04 13.91
N PHE A 13 -5.23 -2.36 15.10
CA PHE A 13 -4.74 -1.83 16.38
C PHE A 13 -4.46 -2.91 17.42
N CYS A 14 -5.43 -3.78 17.75
CA CYS A 14 -5.23 -4.83 18.74
C CYS A 14 -6.17 -6.03 18.58
N GLU A 15 -5.62 -7.23 18.85
CA GLU A 15 -6.33 -8.51 18.80
C GLU A 15 -5.79 -9.46 19.88
N ALA A 16 -6.64 -10.33 20.44
CA ALA A 16 -6.23 -11.30 21.45
C ALA A 16 -5.96 -12.66 20.80
N ALA A 17 -4.67 -13.02 20.68
CA ALA A 17 -4.26 -14.32 20.15
C ALA A 17 -4.26 -15.42 21.23
N THR A 18 -4.78 -16.58 20.88
CA THR A 18 -4.70 -17.83 21.65
C THR A 18 -3.30 -18.44 21.60
N LEU A 19 -2.98 -19.32 22.57
CA LEU A 19 -1.70 -20.04 22.57
C LEU A 19 -1.57 -21.00 21.38
N GLU A 20 -2.68 -21.54 20.90
CA GLU A 20 -2.76 -22.38 19.71
C GLU A 20 -2.36 -21.60 18.46
N GLU A 21 -2.87 -20.38 18.27
CA GLU A 21 -2.49 -19.49 17.16
C GLU A 21 -1.01 -19.09 17.23
N VAL A 22 -0.54 -18.71 18.42
CA VAL A 22 0.87 -18.38 18.64
C VAL A 22 1.77 -19.58 18.29
N ARG A 23 1.37 -20.79 18.67
CA ARG A 23 2.09 -22.02 18.31
C ARG A 23 2.05 -22.27 16.80
N GLY A 24 0.91 -22.03 16.15
CA GLY A 24 0.74 -22.16 14.71
C GLY A 24 1.61 -21.20 13.90
N HIS A 25 1.89 -20.02 14.44
CA HIS A 25 2.81 -19.02 13.86
C HIS A 25 4.26 -19.18 14.33
N GLU A 26 4.65 -20.36 14.80
CA GLU A 26 6.02 -20.67 15.26
C GLU A 26 6.52 -19.71 16.35
N TYR A 27 5.61 -19.24 17.21
CA TYR A 27 5.86 -18.27 18.28
C TYR A 27 6.34 -16.89 17.78
N ILE A 28 6.18 -16.59 16.49
CA ILE A 28 6.50 -15.27 15.93
C ILE A 28 5.37 -14.32 16.30
N LEU A 29 5.64 -13.30 17.12
CA LEU A 29 4.66 -12.34 17.66
C LEU A 29 4.58 -11.02 16.89
N THR A 30 4.93 -11.01 15.59
CA THR A 30 4.80 -9.80 14.78
C THR A 30 3.32 -9.42 14.67
N PRO A 31 2.90 -8.19 15.03
CA PRO A 31 1.49 -7.79 15.06
C PRO A 31 0.72 -8.15 13.79
N GLY A 32 1.29 -7.93 12.60
CA GLY A 32 0.63 -8.25 11.34
C GLY A 32 0.37 -9.74 11.06
N ARG A 33 0.77 -10.65 11.95
CA ARG A 33 0.35 -12.07 11.92
C ARG A 33 -0.95 -12.34 12.67
N TYR A 34 -1.34 -11.43 13.57
CA TYR A 34 -2.48 -11.61 14.47
C TYR A 34 -3.49 -10.49 14.30
N VAL A 35 -3.04 -9.24 14.27
CA VAL A 35 -3.92 -8.07 14.13
C VAL A 35 -4.40 -8.01 12.68
N GLY A 36 -5.69 -8.32 12.47
CA GLY A 36 -6.34 -8.13 11.18
C GLY A 36 -6.27 -6.68 10.70
N LEU A 37 -6.30 -6.46 9.38
CA LEU A 37 -6.39 -5.11 8.82
C LEU A 37 -7.86 -4.68 8.79
N GLU A 38 -8.12 -3.39 8.96
CA GLU A 38 -9.42 -2.83 8.61
C GLU A 38 -9.69 -3.18 7.13
N VAL A 39 -10.79 -3.89 6.89
CA VAL A 39 -11.24 -4.18 5.52
C VAL A 39 -11.71 -2.85 4.95
N GLY A 40 -10.79 -2.13 4.31
CA GLY A 40 -11.12 -0.96 3.50
C GLY A 40 -12.06 -1.35 2.37
N GLU A 41 -12.58 -0.37 1.63
CA GLU A 41 -13.42 -0.63 0.46
C GLU A 41 -12.73 -1.65 -0.46
N GLU A 42 -13.34 -2.82 -0.56
CA GLU A 42 -12.83 -3.90 -1.40
C GLU A 42 -12.83 -3.41 -2.83
N ASP A 43 -11.66 -3.34 -3.45
CA ASP A 43 -11.54 -2.89 -4.82
C ASP A 43 -12.29 -3.88 -5.72
N SER A 44 -13.43 -3.43 -6.24
CA SER A 44 -14.26 -4.22 -7.14
C SER A 44 -13.63 -4.43 -8.52
N GLU A 45 -12.53 -3.72 -8.83
CA GLU A 45 -11.79 -3.87 -10.09
C GLU A 45 -11.06 -5.22 -10.12
N PRO A 46 -11.27 -6.07 -11.15
CA PRO A 46 -10.49 -7.28 -11.33
C PRO A 46 -8.99 -6.99 -11.38
N PHE A 47 -8.18 -7.90 -10.81
CA PHE A 47 -6.72 -7.71 -10.73
C PHE A 47 -6.08 -7.41 -12.09
N GLU A 48 -6.49 -8.11 -13.15
CA GLU A 48 -5.96 -7.93 -14.50
C GLU A 48 -6.26 -6.53 -15.05
N ASP A 49 -7.50 -6.06 -14.89
CA ASP A 49 -7.96 -4.73 -15.33
C ASP A 49 -7.20 -3.63 -14.58
N LYS A 50 -7.07 -3.78 -13.26
CA LYS A 50 -6.31 -2.86 -12.41
C LYS A 50 -4.84 -2.76 -12.83
N MET A 51 -4.20 -3.91 -13.08
CA MET A 51 -2.81 -3.93 -13.51
C MET A 51 -2.63 -3.30 -14.88
N GLN A 52 -3.55 -3.55 -15.82
CA GLN A 52 -3.52 -2.92 -17.14
C GLN A 52 -3.65 -1.39 -17.03
N ARG A 53 -4.59 -0.90 -16.23
CA ARG A 53 -4.78 0.54 -16.00
C ARG A 53 -3.55 1.18 -15.34
N LEU A 54 -3.09 0.63 -14.21
CA LEU A 54 -1.97 1.19 -13.46
C LEU A 54 -0.67 1.20 -14.26
N THR A 55 -0.40 0.15 -15.04
CA THR A 55 0.79 0.10 -15.89
C THR A 55 0.71 1.08 -17.06
N GLY A 56 -0.48 1.31 -17.61
CA GLY A 56 -0.74 2.37 -18.59
C GLY A 56 -0.49 3.76 -18.02
N GLU A 57 -1.10 4.08 -16.88
CA GLU A 57 -0.90 5.36 -16.17
C GLU A 57 0.59 5.59 -15.85
N LEU A 58 1.28 4.56 -15.38
CA LEU A 58 2.71 4.63 -15.08
C LEU A 58 3.54 4.91 -16.34
N ALA A 59 3.20 4.30 -17.48
CA ALA A 59 3.89 4.56 -18.75
C ALA A 59 3.71 6.02 -19.22
N GLU A 60 2.51 6.58 -19.07
CA GLU A 60 2.24 8.00 -19.36
C GLU A 60 3.05 8.92 -18.45
N GLN A 61 3.13 8.59 -17.16
CA GLN A 61 3.93 9.33 -16.19
C GLN A 61 5.42 9.29 -16.51
N PHE A 62 5.94 8.25 -17.17
CA PHE A 62 7.32 8.22 -17.68
C PHE A 62 7.51 9.01 -18.99
N ALA A 63 6.49 9.08 -19.83
CA ALA A 63 6.57 9.83 -21.10
C ALA A 63 6.64 11.34 -20.86
N LYS A 64 5.88 11.87 -19.89
CA LYS A 64 5.78 13.31 -19.64
C LYS A 64 7.10 13.98 -19.21
N PRO A 65 7.91 13.42 -18.29
CA PRO A 65 9.24 13.93 -17.98
C PRO A 65 10.19 13.93 -19.18
N ARG A 66 10.14 12.88 -20.03
CA ARG A 66 10.98 12.81 -21.23
C ARG A 66 10.65 13.93 -22.22
N GLU A 67 9.37 14.18 -22.47
CA GLU A 67 8.93 15.30 -23.31
C GLU A 67 9.39 16.65 -22.73
N LEU A 68 9.24 16.84 -21.41
CA LEU A 68 9.68 18.05 -20.73
C LEU A 68 11.20 18.23 -20.82
N GLU A 69 11.97 17.16 -20.66
CA GLU A 69 13.42 17.17 -20.80
C GLU A 69 13.86 17.55 -22.21
N GLU A 70 13.27 16.94 -23.24
CA GLU A 70 13.53 17.28 -24.64
C GLU A 70 13.23 18.75 -24.94
N ARG A 71 12.10 19.25 -24.43
CA ARG A 71 11.73 20.67 -24.56
C ARG A 71 12.73 21.60 -23.89
N ILE A 72 13.22 21.24 -22.70
CA ILE A 72 14.25 22.02 -21.98
C ILE A 72 15.55 22.05 -22.78
N ARG A 73 16.03 20.90 -23.28
CA ARG A 73 17.25 20.81 -24.10
C ARG A 73 17.17 21.66 -25.37
N LYS A 74 16.04 21.59 -26.08
CA LYS A 74 15.77 22.40 -27.27
C LYS A 74 15.76 23.90 -26.98
N ASN A 75 15.16 24.30 -25.86
CA ASN A 75 15.07 25.71 -25.46
C ASN A 75 16.42 26.27 -25.00
N LEU A 76 17.24 25.46 -24.32
CA LEU A 76 18.57 25.85 -23.85
C LEU A 76 19.66 25.71 -24.93
N GLY A 77 19.32 25.19 -26.11
CA GLY A 77 20.25 25.07 -27.24
C GLY A 77 21.36 24.04 -27.01
N VAL A 78 21.18 23.09 -26.08
CA VAL A 78 22.16 22.03 -25.77
C VAL A 78 22.47 21.18 -27.00
N ASP A 79 21.50 21.04 -27.92
CA ASP A 79 21.62 20.28 -29.17
C ASP A 79 22.12 21.12 -30.36
N ARG A 80 22.53 22.39 -30.15
CA ARG A 80 23.12 23.26 -31.18
C ARG A 80 24.63 23.41 -30.95
N VAL A 81 25.37 22.33 -31.09
CA VAL A 81 26.84 22.34 -31.25
C VAL A 81 27.24 21.27 -32.27
#